data_AF-A0A5N6ZES5-F1
#
_entry.id   AF-A0A5N6ZES5-F1
#
_cell.length_a   1.000
_cell.length_b   1.000
_cell.length_c   1.000
_cell.angle_alpha   90.00
_cell.angle_beta   90.00
_cell.angle_gamma   90.00
#
_symmetry.space_group_name_H-M   'P 1'
#
loop_
_entity.id
_entity.type
_entity.pdbx_description
1 polymer ?
#
loop_
_entity_poly.entity_id
_entity_poly.type
_entity_poly.pdbx_seq_one_letter_code
_entity_poly.pdbx_strand_id
1 'polypeptide(L)'
;MSRLRIAKPPLIPDKSAVPLQHSLAAIPSKTSYTRTLVIGKRQDDDTTWVDTLVEEDPDLDSAIYIVDNSSATLTIPKNKGREGMTYLTYIIDHYSTLSDITIFMQPHPVAWYNNIFLDFDSRKTVQRLKSEHVVRTGYMNLRCHHDPGCPDPVHPVVDGKPKKPVDAYTGVAWLQLFPGVSLPQTLSEPCCGQFAVSSEAIRTIPIHYYIRCRDWLLRTEIDDLFAGRVLEYLWHWLFTAKEEFCPDEIDCYCRGYGVCFTKEDYALYFTLRDQVGGLERQLEDLKRKKLTAPRTVSEVEQQISEIRQRMGAIVAAVS
;
A
#
# COMPACT_ATOMS: atom_id res chain seq x y z
N MET A 1 -35.13 -14.49 -4.75
CA MET A 1 -34.14 -13.67 -5.47
C MET A 1 -34.70 -12.26 -5.61
N SER A 2 -34.43 -11.39 -4.63
CA SER A 2 -34.92 -10.01 -4.65
C SER A 2 -34.00 -9.18 -5.55
N ARG A 3 -34.55 -8.58 -6.60
CA ARG A 3 -33.81 -7.69 -7.51
C ARG A 3 -33.53 -6.39 -6.76
N LEU A 4 -32.26 -6.09 -6.48
CA LEU A 4 -31.84 -4.75 -6.05
C LEU A 4 -32.30 -3.74 -7.10
N ARG A 5 -33.25 -2.88 -6.72
CA ARG A 5 -33.60 -1.68 -7.50
C ARG A 5 -32.67 -0.57 -7.04
N ILE A 6 -31.62 -0.31 -7.80
CA ILE A 6 -30.77 0.86 -7.62
C ILE A 6 -31.53 2.05 -8.20
N ALA A 7 -31.93 3.00 -7.35
CA ALA A 7 -32.46 4.28 -7.79
C ALA A 7 -31.34 5.06 -8.49
N LYS A 8 -31.60 5.55 -9.71
CA LYS A 8 -30.62 6.26 -10.54
C LYS A 8 -30.58 7.73 -10.09
N PRO A 9 -29.49 8.24 -9.47
CA PRO A 9 -29.36 9.66 -9.18
C PRO A 9 -29.11 10.44 -10.48
N PRO A 10 -29.44 11.75 -10.54
CA PRO A 10 -29.22 12.57 -11.71
C PRO A 10 -27.72 12.68 -12.01
N LEU A 11 -27.31 12.17 -13.17
CA LEU A 11 -25.95 12.24 -13.71
C LEU A 11 -25.74 13.62 -14.35
N ILE A 12 -25.37 14.61 -13.55
CA ILE A 12 -24.58 15.73 -14.08
C ILE A 12 -23.13 15.21 -14.12
N PRO A 13 -22.47 15.15 -15.29
CA PRO A 13 -21.08 14.71 -15.36
C PRO A 13 -20.21 15.68 -14.56
N ASP A 14 -19.68 15.23 -13.43
CA ASP A 14 -18.77 16.03 -12.63
C ASP A 14 -17.35 15.79 -13.10
N LYS A 15 -16.91 16.59 -14.07
CA LYS A 15 -15.53 16.51 -14.61
C LYS A 15 -14.47 16.94 -13.58
N SER A 16 -14.85 17.45 -12.40
CA SER A 16 -13.91 17.68 -11.30
C SER A 16 -13.43 16.38 -10.63
N ALA A 17 -14.00 15.22 -11.02
CA ALA A 17 -13.66 13.90 -10.50
C ALA A 17 -12.36 13.32 -11.09
N VAL A 18 -11.81 13.96 -12.12
CA VAL A 18 -10.53 13.56 -12.71
C VAL A 18 -9.43 14.38 -12.03
N PRO A 19 -8.48 13.74 -11.33
CA PRO A 19 -7.35 14.44 -10.73
C PRO A 19 -6.63 15.25 -11.82
N LEU A 20 -6.40 16.53 -11.56
CA LEU A 20 -5.63 17.38 -12.46
C LEU A 20 -4.20 16.83 -12.52
N GLN A 21 -3.75 16.38 -13.69
CA GLN A 21 -2.37 15.95 -13.88
C GLN A 21 -1.42 17.11 -13.54
N HIS A 22 -0.53 16.86 -12.58
CA HIS A 22 0.55 17.80 -12.29
C HIS A 22 1.45 17.97 -13.51
N SER A 23 1.58 19.21 -13.98
CA SER A 23 2.84 19.67 -14.54
C SER A 23 3.90 19.51 -13.44
N LEU A 24 5.04 18.89 -13.76
CA LEU A 24 6.23 18.85 -12.92
C LEU A 24 6.78 20.27 -12.74
N ALA A 25 6.06 21.15 -12.04
CA ALA A 25 6.63 22.37 -11.52
C ALA A 25 7.76 21.98 -10.57
N ALA A 26 8.88 22.70 -10.64
CA ALA A 26 10.01 22.50 -9.75
C ALA A 26 9.56 22.82 -8.32
N ILE A 27 9.15 21.79 -7.56
CA ILE A 27 8.83 21.94 -6.15
C ILE A 27 10.13 22.36 -5.46
N PRO A 28 10.13 23.46 -4.68
CA PRO A 28 11.33 23.91 -3.99
C PRO A 28 11.84 22.78 -3.09
N SER A 29 13.12 22.42 -3.24
CA SER A 29 13.80 21.54 -2.30
C SER A 29 13.79 22.23 -0.94
N LYS A 30 12.99 21.71 0.01
CA LYS A 30 13.06 22.14 1.40
C LYS A 30 14.26 21.47 2.08
N THR A 31 14.72 22.02 3.18
CA THR A 31 15.75 21.41 4.02
C THR A 31 15.19 20.29 4.90
N SER A 32 13.90 20.34 5.22
CA SER A 32 13.16 19.28 5.91
C SER A 32 11.68 19.29 5.48
N TYR A 33 10.98 18.17 5.75
CA TYR A 33 9.57 17.97 5.43
C TYR A 33 8.85 17.41 6.65
N THR A 34 7.79 18.08 7.09
CA THR A 34 6.93 17.53 8.15
C THR A 34 6.14 16.33 7.63
N ARG A 35 6.01 15.31 8.47
CA ARG A 35 5.35 14.05 8.13
C ARG A 35 4.34 13.68 9.20
N THR A 36 3.28 13.00 8.80
CA THR A 36 2.39 12.32 9.75
C THR A 36 2.18 10.88 9.35
N LEU A 37 2.48 9.96 10.26
CA LEU A 37 2.18 8.53 10.12
C LEU A 37 0.76 8.23 10.62
N VAL A 38 -0.10 7.78 9.73
CA VAL A 38 -1.51 7.50 9.99
C VAL A 38 -1.75 6.00 9.98
N ILE A 39 -2.20 5.49 11.11
CA ILE A 39 -2.44 4.05 11.32
C ILE A 39 -3.82 3.85 11.93
N GLY A 40 -4.58 2.91 11.36
CA GLY A 40 -5.75 2.33 12.01
C GLY A 40 -5.35 1.04 12.70
N LYS A 41 -5.63 0.92 13.99
CA LYS A 41 -5.37 -0.29 14.78
C LYS A 41 -6.59 -0.72 15.58
N ARG A 42 -6.67 -2.01 15.92
CA ARG A 42 -7.55 -2.45 17.00
C ARG A 42 -6.93 -2.10 18.34
N GLN A 43 -7.73 -2.02 19.38
CA GLN A 43 -7.27 -1.66 20.72
C GLN A 43 -6.07 -2.51 21.18
N ASP A 44 -6.12 -3.81 20.88
CA ASP A 44 -5.10 -4.79 21.32
C ASP A 44 -3.89 -4.92 20.40
N ASP A 45 -3.86 -4.25 19.23
CA ASP A 45 -2.69 -4.32 18.35
C ASP A 45 -1.53 -3.47 18.93
N ASP A 46 -0.29 -3.95 18.85
CA ASP A 46 0.88 -3.21 19.35
C ASP A 46 1.43 -2.23 18.31
N THR A 47 1.46 -0.94 18.66
CA THR A 47 2.03 0.14 17.84
C THR A 47 3.06 0.97 18.60
N THR A 48 3.64 0.44 19.68
CA THR A 48 4.68 1.14 20.48
C THR A 48 5.92 1.50 19.65
N TRP A 49 6.18 0.78 18.56
CA TRP A 49 7.23 1.09 17.59
C TRP A 49 7.06 2.47 16.92
N VAL A 50 5.82 2.98 16.85
CA VAL A 50 5.53 4.33 16.33
C VAL A 50 5.95 5.41 17.32
N ASP A 51 5.77 5.17 18.62
CA ASP A 51 6.16 6.13 19.66
C ASP A 51 7.67 6.36 19.61
N THR A 52 8.46 5.27 19.49
CA THR A 52 9.92 5.36 19.31
C THR A 52 10.32 6.13 18.05
N LEU A 53 9.56 6.00 16.94
CA LEU A 53 9.84 6.76 15.73
C LEU A 53 9.64 8.26 15.91
N VAL A 54 8.52 8.65 16.51
CA VAL A 54 8.18 10.06 16.76
C VAL A 54 9.17 10.69 17.76
N GLU A 55 9.64 9.94 18.74
CA GLU A 55 10.68 10.40 19.68
C GLU A 55 12.03 10.63 19.00
N GLU A 56 12.39 9.81 18.01
CA GLU A 56 13.67 9.89 17.29
C GLU A 56 13.68 10.94 16.15
N ASP A 57 12.52 11.30 15.62
CA ASP A 57 12.36 12.10 14.41
C ASP A 57 11.47 13.32 14.65
N PRO A 58 12.05 14.52 14.87
CA PRO A 58 11.29 15.71 15.26
C PRO A 58 10.38 16.25 14.15
N ASP A 59 10.54 15.79 12.90
CA ASP A 59 9.69 16.16 11.77
C ASP A 59 8.58 15.11 11.52
N LEU A 60 8.44 14.10 12.37
CA LEU A 60 7.44 13.03 12.24
C LEU A 60 6.44 13.05 13.41
N ASP A 61 5.19 13.34 13.09
CA ASP A 61 4.05 13.12 13.99
C ASP A 61 3.36 11.78 13.70
N SER A 62 2.48 11.34 14.61
CA SER A 62 1.61 10.18 14.40
C SER A 62 0.13 10.51 14.64
N ALA A 63 -0.74 9.81 13.92
CA ALA A 63 -2.20 9.82 14.12
C ALA A 63 -2.69 8.37 14.16
N ILE A 64 -2.77 7.82 15.38
CA ILE A 64 -3.14 6.42 15.62
C ILE A 64 -4.62 6.33 16.01
N TYR A 65 -5.43 5.79 15.11
CA TYR A 65 -6.87 5.61 15.29
C TYR A 65 -7.19 4.23 15.86
N ILE A 66 -7.99 4.18 16.93
CA ILE A 66 -8.52 2.92 17.47
C ILE A 66 -9.87 2.63 16.81
N VAL A 67 -9.92 1.57 15.99
CA VAL A 67 -11.03 1.31 15.08
C VAL A 67 -12.22 0.58 15.71
N ASP A 68 -12.00 -0.08 16.85
CA ASP A 68 -12.97 -0.92 17.57
C ASP A 68 -13.31 -0.40 18.96
N ASN A 69 -12.93 0.85 19.27
CA ASN A 69 -13.30 1.54 20.51
C ASN A 69 -13.80 2.96 20.21
N SER A 70 -15.12 3.16 20.31
CA SER A 70 -15.78 4.45 20.05
C SER A 70 -15.46 5.54 21.08
N SER A 71 -14.87 5.18 22.22
CA SER A 71 -14.50 6.11 23.29
C SER A 71 -13.03 6.55 23.19
N ALA A 72 -12.27 6.05 22.22
CA ALA A 72 -10.89 6.47 22.00
C ALA A 72 -10.83 7.91 21.46
N THR A 73 -9.76 8.64 21.83
CA THR A 73 -9.54 10.03 21.40
C THR A 73 -9.53 10.19 19.88
N LEU A 74 -8.79 9.31 19.19
CA LEU A 74 -8.83 9.18 17.74
C LEU A 74 -9.55 7.87 17.41
N THR A 75 -10.73 8.00 16.83
CA THR A 75 -11.57 6.87 16.40
C THR A 75 -12.25 7.18 15.08
N ILE A 76 -12.93 6.19 14.51
CA ILE A 76 -13.60 6.27 13.22
C ILE A 76 -15.12 6.16 13.39
N PRO A 77 -15.92 6.70 12.46
CA PRO A 77 -17.38 6.65 12.57
C PRO A 77 -17.94 5.22 12.53
N LYS A 78 -17.26 4.29 11.86
CA LYS A 78 -17.62 2.86 11.78
C LYS A 78 -16.44 2.03 11.30
N ASN A 79 -16.17 0.89 11.93
CA ASN A 79 -15.18 -0.08 11.44
C ASN A 79 -15.69 -0.78 10.17
N LYS A 80 -15.39 -0.18 9.01
CA LYS A 80 -15.88 -0.60 7.70
C LYS A 80 -14.93 -0.16 6.59
N GLY A 81 -14.56 -1.05 5.68
CA GLY A 81 -13.61 -0.80 4.60
C GLY A 81 -12.15 -0.94 5.00
N ARG A 82 -11.84 -1.77 6.01
CA ARG A 82 -10.48 -1.96 6.54
C ARG A 82 -9.82 -0.61 6.90
N GLU A 83 -8.56 -0.41 6.51
CA GLU A 83 -7.79 0.81 6.74
C GLU A 83 -8.37 2.06 6.05
N GLY A 84 -9.17 1.85 5.00
CA GLY A 84 -9.72 2.95 4.19
C GLY A 84 -10.59 3.93 4.98
N MET A 85 -11.33 3.49 5.99
CA MET A 85 -12.11 4.41 6.84
C MET A 85 -11.22 5.35 7.62
N THR A 86 -10.15 4.83 8.22
CA THR A 86 -9.18 5.63 8.96
C THR A 86 -8.53 6.66 8.05
N TYR A 87 -8.09 6.25 6.86
CA TYR A 87 -7.39 7.14 5.93
C TYR A 87 -8.31 8.26 5.43
N LEU A 88 -9.55 7.93 5.04
CA LEU A 88 -10.55 8.93 4.66
C LEU A 88 -10.88 9.88 5.81
N THR A 89 -11.02 9.37 7.03
CA THR A 89 -11.32 10.19 8.21
C THR A 89 -10.20 11.17 8.50
N TYR A 90 -8.95 10.72 8.51
CA TYR A 90 -7.79 11.59 8.69
C TYR A 90 -7.72 12.69 7.60
N ILE A 91 -7.85 12.31 6.32
CA ILE A 91 -7.80 13.29 5.22
C ILE A 91 -8.88 14.36 5.39
N ILE A 92 -10.11 13.96 5.73
CA ILE A 92 -11.24 14.88 5.88
C ILE A 92 -11.02 15.83 7.07
N ASP A 93 -10.63 15.29 8.22
CA ASP A 93 -10.52 16.05 9.46
C ASP A 93 -9.33 17.01 9.46
N HIS A 94 -8.27 16.69 8.70
CA HIS A 94 -7.03 17.45 8.64
C HIS A 94 -6.78 18.15 7.30
N TYR A 95 -7.73 18.15 6.36
CA TYR A 95 -7.52 18.59 4.97
C TYR A 95 -6.80 19.94 4.81
N SER A 96 -7.13 20.92 5.66
CA SER A 96 -6.53 22.26 5.65
C SER A 96 -5.22 22.37 6.45
N THR A 97 -4.87 21.38 7.26
CA THR A 97 -3.75 21.40 8.22
C THR A 97 -2.77 20.22 8.07
N LEU A 98 -2.87 19.43 6.99
CA LEU A 98 -1.94 18.35 6.67
C LEU A 98 -0.48 18.82 6.71
N SER A 99 0.38 17.96 7.28
CA SER A 99 1.83 17.98 7.14
C SER A 99 2.27 17.96 5.67
N ASP A 100 3.54 18.22 5.36
CA ASP A 100 4.03 18.18 3.97
C ASP A 100 3.74 16.81 3.31
N ILE A 101 3.86 15.73 4.09
CA ILE A 101 3.59 14.36 3.64
C ILE A 101 2.71 13.64 4.68
N THR A 102 1.77 12.85 4.19
CA THR A 102 1.03 11.87 5.01
C THR A 102 1.41 10.46 4.58
N ILE A 103 1.76 9.61 5.56
CA ILE A 103 2.13 8.21 5.37
C ILE A 103 1.00 7.35 5.92
N PHE A 104 0.30 6.63 5.05
CA PHE A 104 -0.77 5.73 5.42
C PHE A 104 -0.24 4.29 5.47
N MET A 105 -0.36 3.65 6.64
CA MET A 105 0.24 2.33 6.86
C MET A 105 -0.62 1.44 7.77
N GLN A 106 -0.40 0.13 7.69
CA GLN A 106 -1.00 -0.86 8.60
C GLN A 106 -0.17 -0.95 9.91
N PRO A 107 -0.74 -1.44 11.03
CA PRO A 107 -0.12 -1.30 12.35
C PRO A 107 1.04 -2.27 12.64
N HIS A 108 1.17 -3.37 11.91
CA HIS A 108 2.08 -4.45 12.29
C HIS A 108 3.56 -4.04 12.12
N PRO A 109 4.44 -4.27 13.12
CA PRO A 109 5.85 -3.86 13.05
C PRO A 109 6.65 -4.66 12.00
N VAL A 110 6.33 -5.94 11.82
CA VAL A 110 6.94 -6.81 10.80
C VAL A 110 5.82 -7.51 10.05
N ALA A 111 5.82 -7.43 8.72
CA ALA A 111 4.75 -8.01 7.92
C ALA A 111 5.17 -8.36 6.48
N TRP A 112 4.59 -9.44 5.95
CA TRP A 112 4.87 -9.93 4.58
C TRP A 112 4.61 -8.89 3.48
N TYR A 113 3.70 -7.94 3.73
CA TYR A 113 3.34 -6.91 2.77
C TYR A 113 4.35 -5.75 2.74
N ASN A 114 5.32 -5.71 3.66
CA ASN A 114 6.44 -4.77 3.63
C ASN A 114 7.57 -5.27 2.69
N ASN A 115 8.57 -4.43 2.51
CA ASN A 115 9.67 -4.66 1.59
C ASN A 115 10.72 -5.64 2.12
N ILE A 116 11.15 -6.63 1.32
CA ILE A 116 12.15 -7.62 1.74
C ILE A 116 13.52 -6.98 2.03
N PHE A 117 13.91 -5.97 1.24
CA PHE A 117 15.18 -5.26 1.42
C PHE A 117 15.17 -4.24 2.56
N LEU A 118 14.03 -4.11 3.24
CA LEU A 118 13.88 -3.38 4.50
C LEU A 118 13.49 -4.34 5.63
N ASP A 119 13.85 -5.62 5.52
CA ASP A 119 13.60 -6.68 6.50
C ASP A 119 12.12 -6.88 6.87
N PHE A 120 11.20 -6.52 5.96
CA PHE A 120 9.76 -6.50 6.22
C PHE A 120 9.35 -5.58 7.38
N ASP A 121 10.23 -4.65 7.75
CA ASP A 121 10.13 -3.82 8.94
C ASP A 121 9.45 -2.48 8.61
N SER A 122 8.35 -2.23 9.32
CA SER A 122 7.52 -1.04 9.24
C SER A 122 8.27 0.22 9.67
N ARG A 123 9.11 0.13 10.71
CA ARG A 123 9.95 1.22 11.19
C ARG A 123 10.99 1.61 10.14
N LYS A 124 11.68 0.63 9.55
CA LYS A 124 12.66 0.89 8.47
C LYS A 124 12.00 1.50 7.24
N THR A 125 10.77 1.09 6.93
CA THR A 125 9.98 1.66 5.83
C THR A 125 9.76 3.16 6.04
N VAL A 126 9.35 3.59 7.24
CA VAL A 126 9.12 5.01 7.55
C VAL A 126 10.43 5.80 7.60
N GLN A 127 11.47 5.27 8.26
CA GLN A 127 12.77 5.95 8.43
C GLN A 127 13.49 6.20 7.09
N ARG A 128 13.43 5.23 6.17
CA ARG A 128 14.17 5.32 4.91
C ARG A 128 13.40 6.02 3.79
N LEU A 129 12.09 6.22 3.95
CA LEU A 129 11.26 6.86 2.96
C LEU A 129 11.80 8.26 2.60
N LYS A 130 12.11 8.46 1.31
CA LYS A 130 12.63 9.72 0.80
C LYS A 130 11.51 10.72 0.57
N SER A 131 11.36 11.65 1.52
CA SER A 131 10.36 12.72 1.48
C SER A 131 10.38 13.52 0.17
N GLU A 132 11.56 13.83 -0.36
CA GLU A 132 11.74 14.54 -1.63
C GLU A 132 11.14 13.77 -2.80
N HIS A 133 11.24 12.43 -2.78
CA HIS A 133 10.64 11.59 -3.80
C HIS A 133 9.12 11.69 -3.75
N VAL A 134 8.52 11.51 -2.55
CA VAL A 134 7.06 11.57 -2.36
C VAL A 134 6.51 12.92 -2.78
N VAL A 135 7.16 14.01 -2.38
CA VAL A 135 6.73 15.37 -2.74
C VAL A 135 6.82 15.58 -4.24
N ARG A 136 7.94 15.18 -4.88
CA ARG A 136 8.15 15.33 -6.32
C ARG A 136 7.18 14.51 -7.17
N THR A 137 6.83 13.29 -6.74
CA THR A 137 5.89 12.43 -7.47
C THR A 137 4.44 12.66 -7.06
N GLY A 138 4.20 13.32 -5.93
CA GLY A 138 2.90 13.50 -5.30
C GLY A 138 2.38 12.27 -4.56
N TYR A 139 2.73 11.07 -5.03
CA TYR A 139 2.28 9.79 -4.51
C TYR A 139 3.38 8.74 -4.64
N MET A 140 3.48 7.87 -3.65
CA MET A 140 4.34 6.69 -3.64
C MET A 140 3.68 5.55 -2.88
N ASN A 141 3.52 4.39 -3.51
CA ASN A 141 3.16 3.16 -2.82
C ASN A 141 4.36 2.70 -1.96
N LEU A 142 4.11 2.30 -0.71
CA LEU A 142 5.19 1.89 0.21
C LEU A 142 5.72 0.48 -0.08
N ARG A 143 5.02 -0.32 -0.91
CA ARG A 143 5.49 -1.60 -1.39
C ARG A 143 6.11 -1.44 -2.77
N CYS A 144 7.36 -1.88 -2.92
CA CYS A 144 8.02 -1.90 -4.22
C CYS A 144 7.78 -3.18 -5.02
N HIS A 145 7.52 -4.31 -4.35
CA HIS A 145 7.29 -5.58 -5.04
C HIS A 145 5.95 -5.62 -5.77
N HIS A 146 5.98 -6.03 -7.02
CA HIS A 146 4.82 -6.13 -7.91
C HIS A 146 3.82 -7.19 -7.48
N ASP A 147 4.28 -8.34 -7.00
CA ASP A 147 3.38 -9.40 -6.54
C ASP A 147 3.05 -9.25 -5.04
N PRO A 148 1.77 -9.27 -4.64
CA PRO A 148 0.58 -9.21 -5.51
C PRO A 148 0.27 -7.77 -5.92
N GLY A 149 -0.40 -7.60 -7.07
CA GLY A 149 -0.93 -6.30 -7.50
C GLY A 149 -0.48 -5.81 -8.88
N CYS A 150 0.59 -6.35 -9.45
CA CYS A 150 1.09 -5.94 -10.76
C CYS A 150 1.57 -7.13 -11.62
N PRO A 151 1.39 -7.09 -12.95
CA PRO A 151 0.39 -6.29 -13.68
C PRO A 151 -1.02 -6.91 -13.56
N ASP A 152 -2.07 -6.09 -13.66
CA ASP A 152 -3.48 -6.49 -13.84
C ASP A 152 -4.23 -7.22 -12.69
N PRO A 153 -4.33 -6.64 -11.48
CA PRO A 153 -5.03 -7.24 -10.36
C PRO A 153 -6.52 -6.93 -10.31
N VAL A 154 -7.10 -5.99 -11.06
CA VAL A 154 -8.56 -5.75 -11.04
C VAL A 154 -9.05 -5.32 -12.41
N HIS A 155 -10.11 -5.94 -12.91
CA HIS A 155 -10.76 -5.55 -14.16
C HIS A 155 -12.21 -5.12 -13.89
N PRO A 156 -12.49 -3.82 -13.72
CA PRO A 156 -13.84 -3.37 -13.42
C PRO A 156 -14.80 -3.66 -14.57
N VAL A 157 -15.82 -4.48 -14.34
CA VAL A 157 -16.82 -4.83 -15.35
C VAL A 157 -18.22 -4.68 -14.77
N VAL A 158 -19.10 -4.00 -15.51
CA VAL A 158 -20.53 -3.87 -15.21
C VAL A 158 -21.31 -4.69 -16.25
N ASP A 159 -22.22 -5.54 -15.78
CA ASP A 159 -23.09 -6.40 -16.62
C ASP A 159 -22.38 -7.43 -17.54
N GLY A 160 -21.08 -7.66 -17.33
CA GLY A 160 -20.31 -8.76 -17.93
C GLY A 160 -20.06 -9.91 -16.95
N LYS A 161 -19.25 -10.90 -17.36
CA LYS A 161 -18.77 -11.95 -16.46
C LYS A 161 -17.49 -11.49 -15.76
N PRO A 162 -17.54 -11.02 -14.49
CA PRO A 162 -16.34 -10.69 -13.73
C PRO A 162 -15.46 -11.94 -13.55
N LYS A 163 -14.13 -11.81 -13.57
CA LYS A 163 -13.23 -12.95 -13.34
C LYS A 163 -13.19 -13.31 -11.85
N LYS A 164 -13.34 -12.31 -10.97
CA LYS A 164 -13.34 -12.46 -9.51
C LYS A 164 -14.30 -11.46 -8.84
N PRO A 165 -14.72 -11.70 -7.59
CA PRO A 165 -15.70 -10.82 -6.93
C PRO A 165 -15.30 -9.35 -6.87
N VAL A 166 -14.01 -9.05 -6.65
CA VAL A 166 -13.50 -7.66 -6.58
C VAL A 166 -13.75 -6.91 -7.90
N ASP A 167 -13.64 -7.55 -9.07
CA ASP A 167 -13.89 -6.92 -10.37
C ASP A 167 -15.31 -6.32 -10.46
N ALA A 168 -16.31 -7.09 -10.02
CA ALA A 168 -17.70 -6.67 -10.04
C ALA A 168 -17.97 -5.53 -9.04
N TYR A 169 -17.44 -5.67 -7.83
CA TYR A 169 -17.60 -4.66 -6.79
C TYR A 169 -16.93 -3.34 -7.16
N THR A 170 -15.73 -3.39 -7.77
CA THR A 170 -15.05 -2.19 -8.27
C THR A 170 -15.84 -1.54 -9.40
N GLY A 171 -16.41 -2.31 -10.34
CA GLY A 171 -17.27 -1.77 -11.39
C GLY A 171 -18.49 -1.01 -10.85
N VAL A 172 -19.19 -1.58 -9.86
CA VAL A 172 -20.33 -0.94 -9.20
C VAL A 172 -19.91 0.30 -8.41
N ALA A 173 -18.83 0.21 -7.64
CA ALA A 173 -18.30 1.32 -6.86
C ALA A 173 -17.86 2.48 -7.76
N TRP A 174 -17.20 2.18 -8.88
CA TRP A 174 -16.71 3.18 -9.83
C TRP A 174 -17.83 4.08 -10.36
N LEU A 175 -18.96 3.47 -10.78
CA LEU A 175 -20.11 4.23 -11.27
C LEU A 175 -20.73 5.15 -10.20
N GLN A 176 -20.58 4.82 -8.92
CA GLN A 176 -21.10 5.60 -7.79
C GLN A 176 -20.13 6.71 -7.36
N LEU A 177 -18.82 6.43 -7.41
CA LEU A 177 -17.77 7.33 -6.95
C LEU A 177 -17.35 8.33 -8.03
N PHE A 178 -17.33 7.92 -9.30
CA PHE A 178 -16.86 8.70 -10.44
C PHE A 178 -17.95 8.83 -11.54
N PRO A 179 -19.10 9.47 -11.23
CA PRO A 179 -20.19 9.60 -12.19
C PRO A 179 -19.77 10.37 -13.45
N GLY A 180 -19.85 9.71 -14.60
CA GLY A 180 -19.47 10.30 -15.89
C GLY A 180 -18.02 10.06 -16.31
N VAL A 181 -17.22 9.36 -15.49
CA VAL A 181 -15.90 8.85 -15.87
C VAL A 181 -16.05 7.43 -16.42
N SER A 182 -15.37 7.11 -17.52
CA SER A 182 -15.37 5.76 -18.08
C SER A 182 -14.83 4.75 -17.08
N LEU A 183 -15.36 3.52 -17.09
CA LEU A 183 -14.76 2.42 -16.36
C LEU A 183 -13.35 2.16 -16.89
N PRO A 184 -12.35 2.02 -16.01
CA PRO A 184 -11.00 1.70 -16.44
C PRO A 184 -10.94 0.26 -16.93
N GLN A 185 -10.03 -0.04 -17.86
CA GLN A 185 -9.88 -1.40 -18.37
C GLN A 185 -9.24 -2.32 -17.33
N THR A 186 -8.34 -1.74 -16.53
CA THR A 186 -7.63 -2.41 -15.45
C THR A 186 -7.37 -1.40 -14.34
N LEU A 187 -7.19 -1.87 -13.11
CA LEU A 187 -6.61 -1.08 -12.02
C LEU A 187 -5.48 -1.88 -11.42
N SER A 188 -4.26 -1.38 -11.49
CA SER A 188 -3.04 -2.11 -11.10
C SER A 188 -2.10 -1.25 -10.27
N GLU A 189 -1.71 -1.75 -9.11
CA GLU A 189 -0.63 -1.21 -8.28
C GLU A 189 -0.14 -2.28 -7.31
N PRO A 190 1.10 -2.19 -6.77
CA PRO A 190 1.52 -3.03 -5.66
C PRO A 190 0.48 -3.02 -4.54
N CYS A 191 0.15 -4.19 -3.99
CA CYS A 191 -0.98 -4.32 -3.08
C CYS A 191 -0.87 -3.49 -1.78
N CYS A 192 -1.95 -3.65 -1.01
CA CYS A 192 -1.97 -3.64 0.45
C CYS A 192 -2.20 -2.27 1.09
N GLY A 193 -2.52 -1.27 0.26
CA GLY A 193 -3.13 -0.02 0.71
C GLY A 193 -2.20 0.86 1.54
N GLN A 194 -0.89 0.62 1.50
CA GLN A 194 0.10 1.44 2.21
C GLN A 194 0.78 2.38 1.22
N PHE A 195 0.69 3.69 1.46
CA PHE A 195 1.22 4.70 0.55
C PHE A 195 1.59 5.98 1.31
N ALA A 196 2.49 6.76 0.72
CA ALA A 196 2.77 8.12 1.13
C ALA A 196 2.33 9.09 0.04
N VAL A 197 1.78 10.23 0.45
CA VAL A 197 1.22 11.22 -0.45
C VAL A 197 1.56 12.62 0.07
N SER A 198 1.87 13.53 -0.84
CA SER A 198 2.11 14.92 -0.48
C SER A 198 0.79 15.64 -0.18
N SER A 199 0.82 16.63 0.71
CA SER A 199 -0.40 17.40 0.99
C SER A 199 -0.85 18.24 -0.20
N GLU A 200 0.04 18.58 -1.13
CA GLU A 200 -0.33 19.17 -2.41
C GLU A 200 -1.15 18.20 -3.26
N ALA A 201 -0.71 16.94 -3.39
CA ALA A 201 -1.45 15.91 -4.11
C ALA A 201 -2.79 15.57 -3.46
N ILE A 202 -2.89 15.58 -2.12
CA ILE A 202 -4.19 15.42 -1.44
C ILE A 202 -5.13 16.59 -1.80
N ARG A 203 -4.62 17.83 -1.83
CA ARG A 203 -5.42 19.04 -2.03
C ARG A 203 -5.82 19.31 -3.49
N THR A 204 -5.23 18.62 -4.45
CA THR A 204 -5.71 18.70 -5.85
C THR A 204 -7.08 18.04 -6.03
N ILE A 205 -7.41 17.11 -5.14
CA ILE A 205 -8.73 16.48 -5.06
C ILE A 205 -9.57 17.28 -4.06
N PRO A 206 -10.69 17.90 -4.47
CA PRO A 206 -11.55 18.64 -3.55
C PRO A 206 -12.04 17.76 -2.38
N ILE A 207 -12.10 18.36 -1.17
CA ILE A 207 -12.49 17.65 0.07
C ILE A 207 -13.79 16.82 -0.05
N HIS A 208 -14.76 17.29 -0.84
CA HIS A 208 -16.05 16.63 -1.02
C HIS A 208 -15.95 15.25 -1.72
N TYR A 209 -14.87 14.96 -2.45
CA TYR A 209 -14.63 13.62 -3.00
C TYR A 209 -14.24 12.62 -1.93
N TYR A 210 -13.39 13.00 -0.97
CA TYR A 210 -13.07 12.13 0.17
C TYR A 210 -14.32 11.88 1.02
N ILE A 211 -15.15 12.91 1.23
CA ILE A 211 -16.45 12.78 1.91
C ILE A 211 -17.35 11.80 1.14
N ARG A 212 -17.44 11.92 -0.19
CA ARG A 212 -18.21 11.00 -1.04
C ARG A 212 -17.72 9.55 -0.89
N CYS A 213 -16.41 9.32 -0.91
CA CYS A 213 -15.81 8.00 -0.71
C CYS A 213 -16.16 7.44 0.69
N ARG A 214 -16.07 8.26 1.74
CA ARG A 214 -16.40 7.84 3.11
C ARG A 214 -17.88 7.52 3.25
N ASP A 215 -18.75 8.36 2.70
CA ASP A 215 -20.19 8.15 2.74
C ASP A 215 -20.61 6.91 1.93
N TRP A 216 -19.97 6.67 0.78
CA TRP A 216 -20.14 5.43 0.03
C TRP A 216 -19.78 4.21 0.89
N LEU A 217 -18.64 4.28 1.58
CA LEU A 217 -18.15 3.20 2.43
C LEU A 217 -19.09 2.89 3.60
N LEU A 218 -19.70 3.93 4.19
CA LEU A 218 -20.67 3.79 5.27
C LEU A 218 -22.00 3.20 4.80
N ARG A 219 -22.42 3.51 3.57
CA ARG A 219 -23.74 3.14 3.01
C ARG A 219 -23.74 1.84 2.21
N THR A 220 -22.61 1.41 1.69
CA THR A 220 -22.53 0.23 0.83
C THR A 220 -22.85 -1.07 1.59
N GLU A 221 -23.59 -1.97 0.94
CA GLU A 221 -23.87 -3.32 1.43
C GLU A 221 -22.77 -4.33 1.06
N ILE A 222 -21.78 -3.91 0.27
CA ILE A 222 -20.61 -4.73 -0.07
C ILE A 222 -19.90 -5.11 1.23
N ASP A 223 -19.45 -6.35 1.37
CA ASP A 223 -18.76 -6.82 2.58
C ASP A 223 -17.46 -6.06 2.88
N ASP A 224 -17.01 -6.06 4.14
CA ASP A 224 -15.85 -5.30 4.61
C ASP A 224 -14.58 -5.57 3.79
N LEU A 225 -14.29 -6.85 3.55
CA LEU A 225 -13.14 -7.29 2.78
C LEU A 225 -13.10 -6.69 1.38
N PHE A 226 -14.24 -6.72 0.67
CA PHE A 226 -14.31 -6.26 -0.72
C PHE A 226 -14.37 -4.75 -0.82
N ALA A 227 -15.10 -4.08 0.09
CA ALA A 227 -15.13 -2.61 0.10
C ALA A 227 -13.75 -2.02 0.41
N GLY A 228 -12.99 -2.63 1.34
CA GLY A 228 -11.60 -2.27 1.59
C GLY A 228 -10.72 -2.50 0.35
N ARG A 229 -10.85 -3.66 -0.31
CA ARG A 229 -10.09 -3.96 -1.54
C ARG A 229 -10.42 -3.01 -2.70
N VAL A 230 -11.66 -2.55 -2.81
CA VAL A 230 -12.02 -1.50 -3.78
C VAL A 230 -11.23 -0.23 -3.49
N LEU A 231 -11.23 0.26 -2.24
CA LEU A 231 -10.48 1.47 -1.88
C LEU A 231 -8.97 1.29 -2.07
N GLU A 232 -8.44 0.11 -1.74
CA GLU A 232 -7.03 -0.25 -1.94
C GLU A 232 -6.56 0.09 -3.36
N TYR A 233 -7.33 -0.29 -4.39
CA TYR A 233 -7.02 -0.03 -5.80
C TYR A 233 -7.54 1.33 -6.32
N LEU A 234 -8.16 2.15 -5.47
CA LEU A 234 -8.54 3.51 -5.85
C LEU A 234 -7.52 4.56 -5.42
N TRP A 235 -6.62 4.24 -4.48
CA TRP A 235 -5.66 5.22 -3.98
C TRP A 235 -4.72 5.72 -5.08
N HIS A 236 -4.04 4.83 -5.82
CA HIS A 236 -3.20 5.27 -6.93
C HIS A 236 -4.00 6.03 -8.00
N TRP A 237 -5.22 5.59 -8.33
CA TRP A 237 -6.06 6.29 -9.30
C TRP A 237 -6.34 7.73 -8.85
N LEU A 238 -6.75 7.91 -7.59
CA LEU A 238 -7.05 9.23 -7.02
C LEU A 238 -5.85 10.17 -7.11
N PHE A 239 -4.65 9.71 -6.81
CA PHE A 239 -3.48 10.59 -6.74
C PHE A 239 -2.65 10.67 -8.02
N THR A 240 -2.80 9.73 -8.95
CA THR A 240 -1.97 9.64 -10.16
C THR A 240 -2.78 9.72 -11.47
N ALA A 241 -4.09 9.52 -11.42
CA ALA A 241 -4.97 9.37 -12.59
C ALA A 241 -4.48 8.30 -13.60
N LYS A 242 -3.76 7.28 -13.12
CA LYS A 242 -3.30 6.14 -13.93
C LYS A 242 -4.10 4.91 -13.57
N GLU A 243 -4.54 4.19 -14.60
CA GLU A 243 -5.17 2.87 -14.47
C GLU A 243 -4.15 1.81 -14.06
N GLU A 244 -2.90 1.94 -14.52
CA GLU A 244 -1.80 1.07 -14.12
C GLU A 244 -0.64 1.89 -13.54
N PHE A 245 -0.34 1.65 -12.27
CA PHE A 245 0.73 2.25 -11.50
C PHE A 245 1.66 1.17 -10.94
N CYS A 246 2.46 0.57 -11.82
CA CYS A 246 3.45 -0.47 -11.49
C CYS A 246 4.87 0.05 -11.76
N PRO A 247 5.43 0.90 -10.87
CA PRO A 247 6.79 1.43 -11.05
C PRO A 247 7.82 0.29 -11.04
N ASP A 248 8.93 0.44 -11.77
CA ASP A 248 10.04 -0.52 -11.72
C ASP A 248 10.50 -0.73 -10.27
N GLU A 249 10.65 -2.00 -9.86
CA GLU A 249 10.91 -2.35 -8.46
C GLU A 249 12.26 -1.77 -7.98
N ILE A 250 13.27 -1.73 -8.84
CA ILE A 250 14.60 -1.19 -8.53
C ILE A 250 14.53 0.33 -8.39
N ASP A 251 13.84 1.01 -9.31
CA ASP A 251 13.62 2.46 -9.20
C ASP A 251 12.83 2.84 -7.94
N CYS A 252 11.82 2.04 -7.57
CA CYS A 252 11.08 2.23 -6.33
C CYS A 252 11.99 2.15 -5.10
N TYR A 253 12.82 1.11 -5.01
CA TYR A 253 13.78 0.96 -3.91
C TYR A 253 14.82 2.08 -3.88
N CYS A 254 15.41 2.40 -5.02
CA CYS A 254 16.49 3.36 -5.09
C CYS A 254 16.01 4.77 -4.78
N ARG A 255 14.96 5.23 -5.47
CA ARG A 255 14.47 6.60 -5.33
C ARG A 255 13.62 6.79 -4.07
N GLY A 256 12.90 5.76 -3.66
CA GLY A 256 11.99 5.80 -2.52
C GLY A 256 12.66 5.51 -1.17
N TYR A 257 13.70 4.67 -1.14
CA TYR A 257 14.32 4.19 0.10
C TYR A 257 15.85 4.30 0.12
N GLY A 258 16.47 4.76 -0.98
CA GLY A 258 17.92 4.82 -1.11
C GLY A 258 18.60 3.46 -1.22
N VAL A 259 17.86 2.40 -1.59
CA VAL A 259 18.40 1.05 -1.78
C VAL A 259 18.55 0.80 -3.28
N CYS A 260 19.76 0.98 -3.81
CA CYS A 260 19.99 1.08 -5.26
C CYS A 260 20.72 -0.15 -5.82
N PHE A 261 19.95 -1.12 -6.32
CA PHE A 261 20.50 -2.31 -6.98
C PHE A 261 20.88 -2.04 -8.44
N THR A 262 21.88 -2.77 -8.94
CA THR A 262 22.00 -3.04 -10.38
C THR A 262 20.94 -4.05 -10.80
N LYS A 263 20.60 -4.12 -12.09
CA LYS A 263 19.64 -5.13 -12.58
C LYS A 263 20.16 -6.54 -12.37
N GLU A 264 21.47 -6.73 -12.51
CA GLU A 264 22.17 -7.99 -12.33
C GLU A 264 22.11 -8.45 -10.88
N ASP A 265 22.41 -7.57 -9.92
CA ASP A 265 22.37 -7.89 -8.49
C ASP A 265 20.94 -8.19 -8.01
N TYR A 266 19.96 -7.42 -8.48
CA TYR A 266 18.55 -7.63 -8.16
C TYR A 266 18.10 -9.01 -8.65
N ALA A 267 18.34 -9.33 -9.92
CA ALA A 267 18.00 -10.63 -10.50
C ALA A 267 18.74 -11.79 -9.82
N LEU A 268 20.01 -11.59 -9.48
CA LEU A 268 20.81 -12.59 -8.76
C LEU A 268 20.23 -12.85 -7.37
N TYR A 269 19.85 -11.82 -6.61
CA TYR A 269 19.25 -11.98 -5.29
C TYR A 269 18.02 -12.90 -5.35
N PHE A 270 17.10 -12.66 -6.29
CA PHE A 270 15.88 -13.47 -6.41
C PHE A 270 16.16 -14.89 -6.91
N THR A 271 17.15 -15.06 -7.80
CA THR A 271 17.62 -16.39 -8.21
C THR A 271 18.13 -17.19 -7.00
N LEU A 272 18.95 -16.57 -6.15
CA LEU A 272 19.47 -17.19 -4.93
C LEU A 272 18.36 -17.47 -3.91
N ARG A 273 17.40 -16.55 -3.75
CA ARG A 273 16.23 -16.73 -2.89
C ARG A 273 15.40 -17.95 -3.31
N ASP A 274 15.13 -18.10 -4.60
CA ASP A 274 14.34 -19.20 -5.12
C ASP A 274 15.08 -20.55 -4.97
N GLN A 275 16.41 -20.53 -5.10
CA GLN A 275 17.27 -21.69 -4.78
C GLN A 275 17.16 -22.07 -3.30
N VAL A 276 17.26 -21.11 -2.38
CA VAL A 276 17.07 -21.35 -0.94
C VAL A 276 15.70 -21.97 -0.67
N GLY A 277 14.62 -21.41 -1.23
CA GLY A 277 13.28 -21.96 -1.06
C GLY A 277 13.14 -23.40 -1.62
N GLY A 278 13.85 -23.73 -2.70
CA GLY A 278 13.95 -25.08 -3.22
C GLY A 278 14.65 -26.04 -2.26
N LEU A 279 15.81 -25.64 -1.73
CA LEU A 279 16.59 -26.42 -0.77
C LEU A 279 15.84 -26.60 0.56
N GLU A 280 15.11 -25.60 1.02
CA GLU A 280 14.27 -25.69 2.22
C GLU A 280 13.16 -26.73 2.06
N ARG A 281 12.46 -26.75 0.90
CA ARG A 281 11.46 -27.80 0.61
C ARG A 281 12.09 -29.19 0.58
N GLN A 282 13.28 -29.33 -0.01
CA GLN A 282 14.03 -30.59 0.00
C GLN A 282 14.40 -31.01 1.42
N LEU A 283 14.86 -30.07 2.25
CA LEU A 283 15.22 -30.30 3.64
C LEU A 283 14.03 -30.81 4.47
N GLU A 284 12.87 -30.18 4.30
CA GLU A 284 11.61 -30.63 4.92
C GLU A 284 11.23 -32.05 4.50
N ASP A 285 11.36 -32.37 3.21
CA ASP A 285 11.07 -33.71 2.70
C ASP A 285 12.02 -34.79 3.25
N LEU A 286 13.32 -34.48 3.35
CA LEU A 286 14.32 -35.37 3.94
C LEU A 286 14.02 -35.64 5.43
N LYS A 287 13.72 -34.58 6.18
CA LYS A 287 13.34 -34.65 7.60
C LYS A 287 12.07 -35.48 7.79
N ARG A 288 11.04 -35.26 6.95
CA ARG A 288 9.76 -35.98 7.00
C ARG A 288 9.89 -37.48 6.68
N LYS A 289 10.64 -37.84 5.63
CA LYS A 289 10.74 -39.23 5.17
C LYS A 289 11.66 -40.11 6.03
N LYS A 290 12.34 -39.55 7.06
CA LYS A 290 13.41 -40.22 7.82
C LYS A 290 14.46 -40.86 6.90
N LEU A 291 14.62 -40.34 5.68
CA LEU A 291 15.65 -40.72 4.72
C LEU A 291 16.93 -39.98 5.12
N THR A 292 17.35 -40.15 6.38
CA THR A 292 18.38 -39.36 7.03
C THR A 292 19.68 -40.13 7.02
N ALA A 293 20.46 -40.05 5.94
CA ALA A 293 21.89 -40.02 6.14
C ALA A 293 22.19 -38.63 6.76
N PRO A 294 22.70 -38.52 8.01
CA PRO A 294 22.95 -37.23 8.66
C PRO A 294 23.82 -36.28 7.81
N ARG A 295 24.69 -36.89 7.00
CA ARG A 295 25.55 -36.22 6.02
C ARG A 295 24.75 -35.42 4.98
N THR A 296 23.64 -35.95 4.46
CA THR A 296 22.83 -35.28 3.41
C THR A 296 22.04 -34.09 3.95
N VAL A 297 21.53 -34.18 5.19
CA VAL A 297 20.82 -33.05 5.84
C VAL A 297 21.79 -31.90 6.11
N SER A 298 22.96 -32.19 6.68
CA SER A 298 23.99 -31.21 6.96
C SER A 298 24.53 -30.54 5.69
N GLU A 299 24.68 -31.28 4.59
CA GLU A 299 25.10 -30.73 3.30
C GLU A 299 24.09 -29.71 2.76
N VAL A 300 22.78 -30.01 2.83
CA VAL A 300 21.72 -29.08 2.39
C VAL A 300 21.67 -27.84 3.29
N GLU A 301 21.76 -28.00 4.61
CA GLU A 301 21.79 -26.88 5.56
C GLU A 301 22.99 -25.96 5.33
N GLN A 302 24.17 -26.53 5.05
CA GLN A 302 25.36 -25.77 4.70
C GLN A 302 25.17 -24.97 3.41
N GLN A 303 24.63 -25.59 2.34
CA GLN A 303 24.34 -24.89 1.08
C GLN A 303 23.37 -23.73 1.27
N ILE A 304 22.30 -23.91 2.06
CA ILE A 304 21.37 -22.83 2.39
C ILE A 304 22.10 -21.67 3.07
N SER A 305 22.98 -21.97 4.04
CA SER A 305 23.73 -20.96 4.78
C SER A 305 24.69 -20.18 3.87
N GLU A 306 25.43 -20.86 3.00
CA GLU A 306 26.34 -20.23 2.03
C GLU A 306 25.58 -19.32 1.05
N ILE A 307 24.42 -19.77 0.55
CA ILE A 307 23.60 -18.94 -0.36
C ILE A 307 23.03 -17.73 0.39
N ARG A 308 22.53 -17.90 1.62
CA ARG A 308 22.04 -16.78 2.44
C ARG A 308 23.13 -15.76 2.75
N GLN A 309 24.37 -16.20 2.99
CA GLN A 309 25.50 -15.29 3.17
C GLN A 309 25.76 -14.45 1.91
N ARG A 310 25.70 -15.07 0.73
CA ARG A 310 25.83 -14.36 -0.56
C ARG A 310 24.69 -13.37 -0.77
N MET A 311 23.45 -13.76 -0.48
CA MET A 311 22.30 -12.85 -0.52
C MET A 311 22.48 -11.65 0.42
N GLY A 312 22.96 -11.89 1.64
CA GLY A 312 23.28 -10.83 2.60
C GLY A 312 24.35 -9.87 2.09
N ALA A 313 25.38 -10.37 1.40
CA ALA A 313 26.41 -9.53 0.79
C ALA A 313 25.85 -8.63 -0.33
N ILE A 314 24.91 -9.14 -1.14
CA ILE A 314 24.25 -8.34 -2.19
C ILE A 314 23.45 -7.18 -1.57
N VAL A 315 22.66 -7.46 -0.52
CA VAL A 315 21.86 -6.42 0.15
C VAL A 315 22.75 -5.41 0.88
N ALA A 316 23.80 -5.88 1.56
CA ALA A 316 24.74 -5.01 2.28
C ALA A 316 25.50 -4.03 1.35
N ALA A 317 25.68 -4.37 0.07
CA ALA A 317 26.34 -3.49 -0.89
C ALA A 317 25.50 -2.26 -1.28
N VAL A 318 24.19 -2.27 -1.02
CA VAL A 318 23.25 -1.25 -1.49
C VAL A 318 22.42 -0.60 -0.38
N SER A 319 22.64 -1.00 0.88
CA SER A 319 21.87 -0.56 2.05
C SER A 319 22.47 0.64 2.76
#